data_AF-A0A836PL88-F1
#
_entry.id   AF-A0A836PL88-F1
#
_cell.length_a   1.000
_cell.length_b   1.000
_cell.length_c   1.000
_cell.angle_alpha   90.00
_cell.angle_beta   90.00
_cell.angle_gamma   90.00
#
_symmetry.space_group_name_H-M   'P 1'
#
loop_
_entity.id
_entity.type
_entity.pdbx_description
1 polymer ?
#
loop_
_entity_poly.entity_id
_entity_poly.type
_entity_poly.pdbx_seq_one_letter_code
_entity_poly.pdbx_strand_id
1 'polypeptide(L)' 'FVQEGQTIRQGQKIAEVGRNNDNRLGLHFEIRKDGKSVNPAHYLPKK' A
#
# COMPACT_ATOMS: atom_id res chain seq x y z
N PHE A 1 -7.36 -0.95 -11.32
CA PHE A 1 -5.92 -0.73 -11.52
C PHE A 1 -5.70 0.74 -11.85
N VAL A 2 -4.57 1.32 -11.45
CA VAL A 2 -4.30 2.77 -11.57
C VAL A 2 -3.02 3.03 -12.36
N GLN A 3 -2.79 4.29 -12.74
CA GLN A 3 -1.61 4.76 -13.48
C GLN A 3 -0.90 5.91 -12.76
N GLU A 4 0.36 6.19 -13.13
CA GLU A 4 1.11 7.31 -12.58
C GLU A 4 0.40 8.65 -12.82
N GLY A 5 0.41 9.54 -11.82
CA GLY A 5 -0.29 10.82 -11.86
C GLY A 5 -1.81 10.75 -11.63
N GLN A 6 -2.41 9.57 -11.54
CA GLN A 6 -3.83 9.43 -11.29
C GLN A 6 -4.21 9.85 -9.86
N THR A 7 -5.17 10.76 -9.74
CA THR A 7 -5.81 11.06 -8.45
C THR A 7 -6.76 9.92 -8.05
N ILE A 8 -6.62 9.41 -6.83
CA ILE A 8 -7.43 8.31 -6.29
C ILE A 8 -8.22 8.75 -5.05
N ARG A 9 -9.24 7.98 -4.67
CA ARG A 9 -10.02 8.18 -3.44
C ARG A 9 -9.81 7.05 -2.44
N GLN A 10 -10.04 7.31 -1.16
CA GLN A 10 -10.00 6.28 -0.12
C GLN A 10 -10.93 5.11 -0.49
N GLY A 11 -10.44 3.87 -0.38
CA GLY A 11 -11.19 2.66 -0.71
C GLY A 11 -11.18 2.27 -2.20
N GLN A 12 -10.61 3.09 -3.09
CA GLN A 12 -10.51 2.75 -4.51
C GLN A 12 -9.57 1.56 -4.75
N LYS A 13 -9.99 0.59 -5.57
CA LYS A 13 -9.15 -0.56 -5.96
C LYS A 13 -8.01 -0.12 -6.88
N ILE A 14 -6.77 -0.20 -6.37
CA ILE A 14 -5.56 0.19 -7.11
C ILE A 14 -4.81 -0.98 -7.75
N ALA A 15 -4.86 -2.17 -7.14
CA ALA A 15 -4.13 -3.35 -7.60
C ALA A 15 -4.78 -4.64 -7.09
N GLU A 16 -4.22 -5.77 -7.51
CA GLU A 16 -4.48 -7.10 -6.95
C GLU A 16 -3.20 -7.61 -6.27
N VAL A 17 -3.36 -8.45 -5.24
CA VAL A 17 -2.23 -9.01 -4.50
C VAL A 17 -1.45 -9.96 -5.40
N GLY A 18 -0.14 -9.76 -5.47
CA GLY A 18 0.78 -10.63 -6.20
C GLY A 18 1.58 -11.55 -5.29
N ARG A 19 2.54 -12.25 -5.89
CA ARG A 19 3.57 -12.98 -5.15
C ARG A 19 4.78 -12.09 -4.92
N ASN A 20 5.38 -12.19 -3.73
CA ASN A 20 6.64 -11.53 -3.43
C ASN A 20 7.83 -12.31 -4.02
N ASN A 21 9.05 -11.80 -3.82
CA ASN A 21 10.28 -12.42 -4.32
C ASN A 21 10.51 -13.85 -3.79
N ASP A 22 9.96 -14.18 -2.62
CA ASP A 22 10.00 -15.52 -2.02
C ASP A 22 8.83 -16.42 -2.49
N ASN A 23 8.12 -16.02 -3.56
CA ASN A 23 6.99 -16.72 -4.14
C ASN A 23 5.78 -16.90 -3.19
N ARG A 24 5.70 -16.09 -2.13
CA ARG A 24 4.57 -16.07 -1.18
C ARG A 24 3.54 -15.04 -1.63
N LEU A 25 2.26 -15.40 -1.54
CA LEU A 25 1.16 -14.46 -1.75
C LEU A 25 1.19 -13.41 -0.64
N GLY A 26 1.35 -12.15 -1.00
CA GLY A 26 1.45 -11.09 -0.01
C GLY A 26 1.54 -9.70 -0.64
N LEU A 27 1.07 -8.71 0.11
CA LEU A 27 1.20 -7.31 -0.24
C LEU A 27 2.15 -6.66 0.77
N HIS A 28 3.23 -6.08 0.28
CA HIS A 28 4.05 -5.18 1.07
C HIS A 28 3.52 -3.75 0.91
N PHE A 29 3.41 -3.02 2.02
CA PHE A 29 2.95 -1.64 2.03
C PHE A 29 3.80 -0.81 2.99
N GLU A 30 4.19 0.38 2.57
CA GLU A 30 4.97 1.35 3.35
C GLU A 30 4.22 2.69 3.43
N ILE A 31 4.30 3.33 4.60
CA ILE A 31 3.89 4.73 4.76
C ILE A 31 5.15 5.55 5.00
N ARG A 32 5.28 6.65 4.24
CA ARG A 32 6.35 7.62 4.41
C ARG A 32 5.78 8.97 4.81
N LYS A 33 6.40 9.60 5.80
CA LYS A 33 6.11 10.97 6.22
C LYS A 33 7.40 11.78 6.13
N ASP A 34 7.36 12.90 5.42
CA ASP A 34 8.53 13.78 5.22
C ASP A 34 9.77 13.01 4.70
N GLY A 35 9.52 12.06 3.79
CA GLY A 35 10.56 11.20 3.20
C GLY A 35 11.02 10.03 4.06
N LYS A 36 10.64 9.95 5.34
CA LYS A 36 11.04 8.86 6.26
C LYS A 36 9.96 7.78 6.36
N SER A 37 10.36 6.51 6.33
CA SER A 37 9.46 5.38 6.58
C SER A 37 9.00 5.40 8.04
N VAL A 38 7.69 5.28 8.26
CA VAL A 38 7.07 5.28 9.59
C VAL A 38 6.23 4.02 9.77
N ASN A 39 5.96 3.62 11.02
CA ASN A 39 5.17 2.43 11.31
C ASN A 39 3.73 2.58 10.75
N PRO A 40 3.32 1.75 9.75
CA PRO A 40 2.00 1.87 9.13
C PRO A 40 0.84 1.58 10.09
N ALA A 41 1.04 0.77 11.13
CA ALA A 41 0.00 0.35 12.05
C ALA A 41 -0.68 1.53 12.80
N HIS A 42 0.00 2.68 12.91
CA HIS A 42 -0.59 3.89 13.49
C HIS A 42 -1.60 4.61 12.59
N TYR A 43 -1.60 4.32 11.28
CA TYR A 43 -2.43 4.99 10.28
C TYR A 43 -3.48 4.07 9.66
N LEU A 44 -3.35 2.76 9.88
CA LEU A 44 -4.33 1.80 9.43
C LEU A 44 -5.54 1.80 10.37
N PRO A 45 -6.76 1.58 9.84
CA PRO A 45 -7.94 1.42 10.68
C PRO A 45 -7.71 0.33 11.73
N LYS A 46 -8.08 0.62 12.98
CA LYS A 46 -8.17 -0.43 14.00
C LYS A 46 -9.28 -1.40 13.56
N LYS A 47 -8.98 -2.69 13.56
CA LYS A 47 -9.97 -3.73 13.31
C LYS A 47 -10.98 -3.79 14.45
#